data_AF-A0A526XN37-F1
#
_entry.id   AF-A0A526XN37-F1
#
_cell.length_a   1.000
_cell.length_b   1.000
_cell.length_c   1.000
_cell.angle_alpha   90.00
_cell.angle_beta   90.00
_cell.angle_gamma   90.00
#
_symmetry.space_group_name_H-M   'P 1'
#
loop_
_entity.id
_entity.type
_entity.pdbx_description
1 polymer ?
#
loop_
_entity_poly.entity_id
_entity_poly.type
_entity_poly.pdbx_seq_one_letter_code
_entity_poly.pdbx_strand_id
1 'polypeptide(L)'
;AWAYKLATGLTVGSVTISVTGILTGIVVFIIGYFLTRWFQGWLDGSVMARGKVDTGVRNSIRLAVGYAGVALAALVGVSAAG
;
A
#
# COMPACT_ATOMS: atom_id res chain seq x y z
N ALA A 1 19.22 3.35 -24.21
CA ALA A 1 18.16 3.26 -25.26
C ALA A 1 17.13 2.14 -25.01
N TRP A 2 17.48 1.06 -24.31
CA TRP A 2 16.62 -0.08 -23.95
C TRP A 2 15.52 0.25 -22.92
N ALA A 3 15.83 1.13 -21.97
CA ALA A 3 14.90 1.54 -20.90
C ALA A 3 13.63 2.25 -21.44
N TYR A 4 13.75 2.97 -22.57
CA TYR A 4 12.62 3.65 -23.19
C TYR A 4 11.66 2.70 -23.92
N LYS A 5 12.15 1.57 -24.46
CA LYS A 5 11.29 0.58 -25.14
C LYS A 5 10.44 -0.27 -24.18
N LEU A 6 10.89 -0.42 -22.93
CA LEU A 6 10.08 -0.98 -21.85
C LEU A 6 9.03 0.02 -21.36
N ALA A 7 9.35 1.33 -21.40
CA ALA A 7 8.41 2.40 -21.03
C ALA A 7 7.29 2.64 -22.06
N THR A 8 7.44 2.21 -23.32
CA THR A 8 6.48 2.53 -24.41
C THR A 8 5.31 1.54 -24.59
N GLY A 9 5.12 0.59 -23.69
CA GLY A 9 3.92 -0.25 -23.68
C GLY A 9 4.00 -1.44 -24.62
N LEU A 10 3.89 -2.64 -24.05
CA LEU A 10 3.58 -3.85 -24.80
C LEU A 10 2.05 -3.88 -24.94
N THR A 11 1.56 -3.41 -26.08
CA THR A 11 0.13 -3.50 -26.41
C THR A 11 -0.21 -4.97 -26.69
N VAL A 12 -0.88 -5.63 -25.74
CA VAL A 12 -1.45 -6.97 -25.95
C VAL A 12 -2.93 -6.78 -26.26
N GLY A 13 -3.29 -6.84 -27.54
CA GLY A 13 -4.67 -6.66 -27.99
C GLY A 13 -5.14 -5.19 -27.95
N SER A 14 -6.11 -4.88 -27.08
CA SER A 14 -6.72 -3.56 -26.85
C SER A 14 -6.37 -2.92 -25.50
N VAL A 15 -5.55 -3.60 -24.70
CA VAL A 15 -5.06 -3.12 -23.40
C VAL A 15 -3.61 -2.69 -23.58
N THR A 16 -3.34 -1.39 -23.47
CA THR A 16 -1.97 -0.88 -23.40
C THR A 16 -1.44 -1.21 -22.02
N ILE A 17 -0.83 -2.40 -21.87
CA ILE A 17 -0.09 -2.75 -20.66
C ILE A 17 1.15 -1.87 -20.63
N SER A 18 1.01 -0.68 -20.06
CA SER A 18 2.12 0.21 -19.83
C SER A 18 2.88 -0.32 -18.62
N VAL A 19 4.15 -0.68 -18.83
CA VAL A 19 5.08 -1.01 -17.74
C VAL A 19 5.11 0.13 -16.72
N THR A 20 4.93 1.37 -17.21
CA THR A 20 4.74 2.57 -16.41
C THR A 20 3.53 2.49 -15.47
N GLY A 21 2.35 2.05 -15.92
CA GLY A 21 1.16 1.90 -15.07
C GLY A 21 1.34 0.84 -13.99
N ILE A 22 1.91 -0.32 -14.34
CA ILE A 22 2.26 -1.37 -13.37
C ILE A 22 3.27 -0.83 -12.33
N LEU A 23 4.33 -0.14 -12.78
CA LEU A 23 5.29 0.49 -11.86
C LEU A 23 4.61 1.51 -10.95
N THR A 24 3.71 2.33 -11.50
CA THR A 24 3.00 3.36 -10.74
C THR A 24 2.11 2.73 -9.67
N GLY A 25 1.35 1.68 -10.02
CA GLY A 25 0.55 0.91 -9.08
C GLY A 25 1.40 0.25 -7.98
N ILE A 26 2.54 -0.34 -8.33
CA ILE A 26 3.48 -0.92 -7.34
C ILE A 26 4.02 0.16 -6.41
N VAL A 27 4.45 1.31 -6.94
CA VAL A 27 4.97 2.42 -6.13
C VAL A 27 3.90 2.94 -5.17
N VAL A 28 2.68 3.17 -5.66
CA VAL A 28 1.55 3.63 -4.86
C VAL A 28 1.20 2.60 -3.78
N PHE A 29 1.20 1.31 -4.11
CA PHE A 29 0.99 0.23 -3.15
C PHE A 29 2.05 0.22 -2.05
N ILE A 30 3.34 0.31 -2.41
CA ILE A 30 4.45 0.33 -1.44
C ILE A 30 4.32 1.55 -0.52
N ILE A 31 4.05 2.74 -1.07
CA ILE A 31 3.86 3.97 -0.29
C ILE A 31 2.70 3.81 0.69
N GLY A 32 1.53 3.35 0.21
CA GLY A 32 0.34 3.14 1.05
C GLY A 32 0.59 2.11 2.16
N TYR A 33 1.27 1.01 1.83
CA TYR A 33 1.64 -0.01 2.79
C TYR A 33 2.58 0.52 3.89
N PHE A 34 3.61 1.27 3.50
CA PHE A 34 4.53 1.88 4.47
C PHE A 34 3.84 2.92 5.36
N LEU A 35 2.96 3.75 4.79
CA LEU A 35 2.13 4.69 5.54
C LEU A 35 1.28 3.97 6.58
N THR A 36 0.65 2.86 6.20
CA THR A 36 -0.15 2.05 7.12
C THR A 36 0.70 1.50 8.26
N ARG A 37 1.90 0.98 7.96
CA ARG A 37 2.81 0.42 8.96
C ARG A 37 3.33 1.48 9.92
N TRP A 38 3.67 2.65 9.40
CA TRP A 38 4.12 3.79 10.19
C TRP A 38 3.01 4.29 11.12
N PHE A 39 1.78 4.40 10.60
CA PHE A 39 0.61 4.79 11.39
C PHE A 39 0.34 3.81 12.53
N GLN A 40 0.44 2.49 12.30
CA GLN A 40 0.32 1.48 13.35
C GLN A 40 1.38 1.66 14.45
N GLY A 41 2.63 1.94 14.08
CA GLY A 41 3.71 2.18 15.04
C GLY A 41 3.51 3.44 15.87
N TRP A 42 3.04 4.52 15.23
CA TRP A 42 2.69 5.76 15.92
C TRP A 42 1.53 5.56 16.90
N LEU A 43 0.48 4.83 16.50
CA LEU A 43 -0.68 4.55 17.37
C LEU A 43 -0.28 3.76 18.62
N ASP A 44 0.57 2.75 18.44
CA ASP A 44 1.05 1.89 19.52
C ASP A 44 1.97 2.63 20.52
N GLY A 45 2.80 3.56 20.03
CA GLY A 45 3.74 4.33 20.86
C GLY A 45 3.17 5.61 21.48
N SER A 46 2.34 6.36 20.75
CA SER A 46 1.82 7.67 21.17
C SER A 46 0.50 7.56 21.93
N VAL A 47 -0.46 6.82 21.35
CA VAL A 47 -1.85 6.78 21.85
C VAL A 47 -2.03 5.68 22.89
N MET A 48 -1.57 4.46 22.56
CA MET A 48 -1.81 3.31 23.44
C MET A 48 -0.91 3.31 24.68
N ALA A 49 0.24 3.99 24.66
CA ALA A 49 1.13 4.09 25.82
C ALA A 49 0.57 5.05 26.88
N ARG A 50 -0.16 6.09 26.45
CA ARG A 50 -0.84 7.03 27.36
C ARG A 50 -2.17 6.49 27.89
N GLY A 51 -2.81 5.58 27.16
CA GLY A 51 -4.17 5.12 27.47
C GLY A 51 -4.32 3.91 28.42
N LYS A 52 -3.24 3.33 28.96
CA LYS A 52 -3.30 2.01 29.66
C LYS A 52 -4.07 0.97 28.84
N VAL A 53 -3.86 0.97 27.52
CA VAL A 53 -4.56 0.06 26.61
C VAL A 53 -3.98 -1.34 26.81
N ASP A 54 -4.82 -2.24 27.31
CA ASP A 54 -4.46 -3.63 27.62
C ASP A 54 -3.91 -4.37 26.40
N THR A 55 -3.03 -5.35 26.63
CA THR A 55 -2.28 -6.04 25.56
C THR A 55 -3.20 -6.67 24.52
N GLY A 56 -4.38 -7.15 24.94
CA GLY A 56 -5.41 -7.70 24.04
C GLY A 56 -6.02 -6.65 23.09
N VAL A 57 -6.30 -5.44 23.58
CA VAL A 57 -6.87 -4.35 22.76
C VAL A 57 -5.83 -3.81 21.77
N ARG A 58 -4.57 -3.70 22.19
CA ARG A 58 -3.42 -3.38 21.33
C ARG A 58 -3.32 -4.33 20.14
N ASN A 59 -3.42 -5.64 20.38
CA ASN A 59 -3.30 -6.66 19.35
C ASN A 59 -4.45 -6.57 18.32
N SER A 60 -5.69 -6.41 18.79
CA SER A 60 -6.86 -6.26 17.93
C SER A 60 -6.81 -5.01 17.05
N ILE A 61 -6.37 -3.87 17.60
CA ILE A 61 -6.24 -2.63 16.82
C ILE A 61 -5.12 -2.76 15.79
N ARG A 62 -3.98 -3.37 16.16
CA ARG A 62 -2.90 -3.66 15.18
C ARG A 62 -3.40 -4.51 14.03
N LEU A 63 -4.14 -5.58 14.33
CA LEU A 63 -4.71 -6.46 13.31
C LEU A 63 -5.71 -5.70 12.43
N ALA A 64 -6.64 -4.97 13.03
CA ALA A 64 -7.66 -4.21 12.31
C ALA A 64 -7.04 -3.16 11.38
N VAL A 65 -6.11 -2.34 11.87
CA VAL A 65 -5.42 -1.31 11.08
C VAL A 65 -4.51 -1.94 10.02
N GLY A 66 -3.87 -3.06 10.34
CA GLY A 66 -3.04 -3.83 9.41
C GLY A 66 -3.83 -4.36 8.22
N TYR A 67 -4.93 -5.09 8.47
CA TYR A 67 -5.75 -5.62 7.39
C TYR A 67 -6.45 -4.52 6.59
N ALA A 68 -6.98 -3.50 7.27
CA ALA A 68 -7.67 -2.40 6.59
C ALA A 68 -6.73 -1.62 5.67
N GLY A 69 -5.52 -1.28 6.13
CA GLY A 69 -4.62 -0.51 5.28
C GLY A 69 -3.93 -1.34 4.19
N VAL A 70 -3.72 -2.64 4.38
CA VAL A 70 -3.29 -3.53 3.27
C VAL A 70 -4.39 -3.62 2.21
N ALA A 71 -5.64 -3.79 2.61
CA ALA A 71 -6.77 -3.83 1.68
C ALA A 71 -6.92 -2.51 0.91
N LEU A 72 -6.82 -1.37 1.59
CA LEU A 72 -6.85 -0.05 0.95
C LEU A 72 -5.66 0.16 0.02
N ALA A 73 -4.45 -0.19 0.44
CA ALA A 73 -3.26 -0.08 -0.40
C ALA A 73 -3.40 -0.95 -1.66
N ALA A 74 -3.92 -2.17 -1.54
CA ALA A 74 -4.18 -3.05 -2.66
C ALA A 74 -5.20 -2.45 -3.64
N LEU A 75 -6.32 -1.94 -3.14
CA LEU A 75 -7.34 -1.29 -3.97
C LEU A 75 -6.77 -0.11 -4.73
N VAL A 76 -6.10 0.82 -4.02
CA VAL A 76 -5.52 2.01 -4.63
C VAL A 76 -4.39 1.66 -5.60
N GLY A 77 -3.55 0.68 -5.27
CA GLY A 77 -2.46 0.21 -6.14
C GLY A 77 -2.97 -0.43 -7.42
N VAL A 78 -4.03 -1.25 -7.33
CA VAL A 78 -4.70 -1.84 -8.50
C VAL A 78 -5.41 -0.75 -9.33
N SER A 79 -6.09 0.20 -8.68
CA SER A 79 -6.73 1.33 -9.37
C SER A 79 -5.74 2.26 -10.08
N ALA A 80 -4.53 2.42 -9.54
CA ALA A 80 -3.48 3.21 -10.17
C ALA A 80 -2.73 2.46 -11.29
N ALA A 81 -2.84 1.13 -11.33
CA ALA A 81 -2.26 0.29 -12.38
C ALA A 81 -3.19 0.09 -13.59
N GLY A 82 -4.50 0.29 -13.39
CA GLY A 82 -5.55 0.15 -14.40
C GLY A 82 -5.73 1.38 -15.28
#